data_AF-A0A971LI71-F1
#
_entry.id   AF-A0A971LI71-F1
#
_cell.length_a   1.000
_cell.length_b   1.000
_cell.length_c   1.000
_cell.angle_alpha   90.00
_cell.angle_beta   90.00
_cell.angle_gamma   90.00
#
_symmetry.space_group_name_H-M   'P 1'
#
loop_
_entity.id
_entity.type
_entity.pdbx_description
1 polymer ?
#
loop_
_entity_poly.entity_id
_entity_poly.type
_entity_poly.pdbx_seq_one_letter_code
_entity_poly.pdbx_strand_id
1 'polypeptide(L)' 'MASTKATVRQAAEKFGVSKSTVHKDVTERLGSVHAGLYAEVQAVLQHNKDVRHLRGGDATRRKYKG' A
#
# COMPACT_ATOMS: atom_id res chain seq x y z
N MET A 1 -8.70 6.47 12.14
CA MET A 1 -8.78 5.08 11.66
C MET A 1 -8.96 5.07 10.15
N ALA A 2 -7.85 5.06 9.42
CA ALA A 2 -7.82 4.78 7.99
C ALA A 2 -8.54 3.44 7.71
N SER A 3 -9.80 3.51 7.29
CA SER A 3 -10.75 2.39 7.28
C SER A 3 -10.47 1.34 6.21
N THR A 4 -9.56 1.63 5.28
CA THR A 4 -9.21 0.77 4.15
C THR A 4 -7.83 0.16 4.35
N LYS A 5 -7.76 -1.19 4.45
CA LYS A 5 -6.51 -1.98 4.34
C LYS A 5 -5.90 -1.95 2.92
N ALA A 6 -6.13 -0.87 2.18
CA ALA A 6 -5.78 -0.72 0.78
C ALA A 6 -4.25 -0.74 0.59
N THR A 7 -3.83 -1.32 -0.53
CA THR A 7 -2.43 -1.28 -0.96
C THR A 7 -2.10 0.06 -1.62
N VAL A 8 -0.81 0.38 -1.69
CA VAL A 8 -0.29 1.55 -2.45
C VAL A 8 -0.79 1.55 -3.89
N ARG A 9 -0.94 0.37 -4.52
CA ARG A 9 -1.45 0.25 -5.90
C ARG A 9 -2.93 0.62 -6.00
N GLN A 10 -3.77 0.14 -5.07
CA GLN A 10 -5.19 0.50 -5.03
C GLN A 10 -5.40 1.99 -4.73
N ALA A 11 -4.59 2.57 -3.85
CA ALA A 11 -4.60 4.00 -3.61
C ALA A 11 -4.24 4.79 -4.87
N ALA A 12 -3.19 4.37 -5.58
CA ALA A 12 -2.77 4.98 -6.83
C ALA A 12 -3.88 4.98 -7.90
N GLU A 13 -4.56 3.84 -8.07
CA GLU A 13 -5.73 3.72 -8.96
C GLU A 13 -6.87 4.67 -8.56
N LYS A 14 -7.19 4.75 -7.27
CA LYS A 14 -8.27 5.61 -6.76
C LYS A 14 -7.97 7.11 -6.93
N PHE A 15 -6.72 7.52 -6.75
CA PHE A 15 -6.30 8.91 -6.86
C PHE A 15 -5.86 9.31 -8.28
N GLY A 16 -5.85 8.37 -9.24
CA GLY A 16 -5.43 8.65 -10.62
C GLY A 16 -3.95 9.02 -10.75
N VAL A 17 -3.11 8.54 -9.84
CA VAL A 17 -1.67 8.83 -9.81
C VAL A 17 -0.84 7.56 -9.93
N SER A 18 0.46 7.70 -10.12
CA SER A 18 1.34 6.53 -10.16
C SER A 18 1.56 5.95 -8.74
N LYS A 19 1.78 4.63 -8.68
CA LYS A 19 2.22 3.95 -7.44
C LYS A 19 3.45 4.62 -6.82
N SER A 20 4.40 5.06 -7.65
CA SER A 20 5.64 5.72 -7.20
C SER A 20 5.34 7.07 -6.55
N THR A 21 4.41 7.83 -7.13
CA THR A 21 3.92 9.10 -6.58
C THR A 21 3.32 8.89 -5.19
N VAL A 22 2.40 7.93 -5.04
CA VAL A 22 1.81 7.61 -3.74
C VAL A 22 2.89 7.22 -2.74
N HIS A 23 3.84 6.37 -3.14
CA HIS A 23 4.92 5.94 -2.25
C HIS A 23 5.76 7.11 -1.76
N LYS A 24 6.21 8.00 -2.65
CA LYS A 24 6.96 9.21 -2.26
C LYS A 24 6.16 10.07 -1.29
N ASP A 25 4.89 10.32 -1.60
CA ASP A 25 4.04 11.14 -0.74
C ASP A 25 3.87 10.52 0.66
N VAL A 26 3.64 9.21 0.78
CA VAL A 26 3.46 8.57 2.09
C VAL A 26 4.76 8.35 2.86
N THR A 27 5.91 8.17 2.19
CA THR A 27 7.20 7.92 2.88
C THR A 27 8.03 9.16 3.15
N GLU A 28 7.92 10.19 2.30
CA GLU A 28 8.79 11.37 2.37
C GLU A 28 8.05 12.63 2.86
N ARG A 29 6.77 12.79 2.49
CA ARG A 29 6.02 14.04 2.76
C ARG A 29 5.01 13.90 3.90
N LEU A 30 4.35 12.75 4.03
CA LEU A 30 3.28 12.58 5.01
C LEU A 30 3.77 12.68 6.46
N GLY A 31 4.99 12.19 6.74
CA GLY A 31 5.57 12.26 8.09
C GLY A 31 5.83 13.69 8.57
N SER A 32 6.24 14.59 7.67
CA SER A 32 6.50 16.00 8.00
C SER A 32 5.23 16.85 8.02
N VAL A 33 4.22 16.49 7.24
CA VAL A 33 2.93 17.20 7.20
C VAL A 33 2.01 16.76 8.34
N HIS A 34 1.95 15.46 8.64
CA HIS A 34 1.01 14.92 9.63
C HIS A 34 1.47 13.60 10.25
N ALA A 35 2.19 13.69 11.37
CA ALA A 35 2.76 12.53 12.08
C ALA A 35 1.71 11.47 12.51
N GLY A 36 0.53 11.90 12.98
CA GLY A 36 -0.55 10.97 13.36
C GLY A 36 -1.06 10.11 12.20
N LEU A 37 -1.36 10.74 11.06
CA LEU A 37 -1.79 10.04 9.85
C LEU A 37 -0.67 9.16 9.27
N TYR A 38 0.58 9.59 9.36
CA TYR A 38 1.73 8.78 8.98
C TYR A 38 1.79 7.47 9.78
N ALA A 39 1.58 7.51 11.11
CA ALA A 39 1.58 6.31 11.94
C ALA A 39 0.45 5.33 11.53
N GLU A 40 -0.76 5.83 11.26
CA GLU A 40 -1.86 5.00 10.76
C GLU A 40 -1.54 4.35 9.41
N VAL A 41 -0.99 5.12 8.46
CA VAL A 41 -0.60 4.62 7.15
C VAL A 41 0.53 3.59 7.25
N GLN A 42 1.52 3.81 8.11
CA GLN A 42 2.61 2.85 8.35
C GLN A 42 2.10 1.51 8.86
N ALA A 43 1.13 1.50 9.78
CA ALA A 43 0.53 0.27 10.27
C ALA A 43 -0.14 -0.53 9.13
N VAL A 44 -0.88 0.15 8.25
CA VAL A 44 -1.50 -0.50 7.07
C VAL A 44 -0.46 -1.02 6.09
N LEU A 45 0.62 -0.27 5.85
CA LEU A 45 1.71 -0.69 4.96
C LEU A 45 2.45 -1.90 5.52
N GLN A 46 2.70 -1.94 6.83
CA GLN A 46 3.37 -3.05 7.48
C GLN A 46 2.54 -4.33 7.37
N HIS A 47 1.26 -4.28 7.73
CA HIS A 47 0.35 -5.40 7.56
C HIS A 47 0.35 -5.93 6.11
N ASN A 48 0.33 -5.01 5.13
CA ASN A 48 0.42 -5.36 3.73
C ASN A 48 1.75 -6.03 3.35
N LYS A 49 2.88 -5.61 3.90
CA LYS A 49 4.18 -6.26 3.69
C LYS A 49 4.15 -7.68 4.25
N ASP A 50 3.64 -7.86 5.47
CA ASP A 50 3.60 -9.15 6.15
C ASP A 50 2.80 -10.18 5.34
N VAL A 51 1.64 -9.81 4.81
CA VAL A 51 0.78 -10.71 4.02
C VAL A 51 1.10 -10.71 2.51
N ARG A 52 2.13 -9.98 2.06
CA ARG A 52 2.47 -9.87 0.62
C ARG A 52 2.79 -11.22 0.00
N HIS A 53 3.47 -12.09 0.74
CA HIS A 53 3.92 -13.39 0.25
C HIS A 53 2.74 -14.31 -0.13
N LEU A 54 1.64 -14.29 0.64
CA LEU A 54 0.41 -15.03 0.34
C LEU A 54 -0.16 -14.61 -1.02
N ARG A 55 -0.25 -13.30 -1.24
CA ARG A 55 -0.72 -12.72 -2.51
C ARG A 55 0.23 -13.03 -3.67
N GLY A 56 1.54 -13.08 -3.41
CA GLY A 56 2.55 -13.48 -4.39
C GLY A 56 2.40 -14.93 -4.83
N GLY A 57 2.18 -15.86 -3.88
CA GLY A 57 1.91 -17.27 -4.17
C GLY A 57 0.64 -17.45 -5.00
N ASP A 58 -0.44 -16.75 -4.65
CA ASP A 58 -1.68 -16.73 -5.42
C ASP A 58 -1.47 -16.20 -6.86
N ALA A 59 -0.67 -15.14 -7.02
CA ALA A 59 -0.38 -14.56 -8.34
C ALA A 59 0.36 -15.55 -9.24
N THR A 60 1.40 -16.22 -8.73
CA THR A 60 2.12 -17.27 -9.46
C THR A 60 1.18 -18.42 -9.81
N ARG A 61 0.37 -18.90 -8.85
CA ARG A 61 -0.61 -19.96 -9.12
C ARG A 61 -1.56 -19.59 -10.27
N ARG A 62 -2.10 -18.36 -10.27
CA ARG A 62 -3.00 -17.89 -11.33
C ARG A 62 -2.31 -17.79 -12.69
N LYS A 63 -1.05 -17.36 -12.74
CA LYS A 63 -0.28 -17.24 -13.98
C LYS A 63 -0.09 -18.58 -14.70
N TYR A 64 0.10 -19.67 -13.95
CA TYR A 64 0.43 -20.99 -14.50
C TYR A 64 -0.71 -22.02 -14.42
N LYS A 65 -1.88 -21.64 -13.89
CA LYS A 65 -3.10 -22.46 -13.91
C LYS A 65 -3.90 -22.35 -15.23
N GLY A 66 -3.39 -21.58 -16.19
CA GLY A 66 -3.92 -21.47 -17.55
C GLY A 66 -3.08 -22.28 -18.52
#